data_AF-A0A916MBJ5-F1
#
_entry.id   AF-A0A916MBJ5-F1
#
_cell.length_a   1.000
_cell.length_b   1.000
_cell.length_c   1.000
_cell.angle_alpha   90.00
_cell.angle_beta   90.00
_cell.angle_gamma   90.00
#
_symmetry.space_group_name_H-M   'P 1'
#
loop_
_entity.id
_entity.type
_entity.pdbx_description
1 polymer ?
#
loop_
_entity_poly.entity_id
_entity_poly.type
_entity_poly.pdbx_seq_one_letter_code
_entity_poly.pdbx_strand_id
1 'polypeptide(L)'
;MAEERIQKLLAQAGLGSRRACEEFLIGHRVTVNGKLVELGAKADPNKDVIKVDGKRIEIEQTRIYIMLNKPAGIVTTNEDEFNRKTVRDLVPIDAHLFPVGRLDADSEGLVLLTNDGELTNALTHPRFEHEKEYL
;
A
#
# COMPACT_ATOMS: atom_id res chain seq x y z
N MET A 1 -3.52 -16.92 -8.91
CA MET A 1 -2.54 -16.52 -7.88
C MET A 1 -2.74 -17.40 -6.66
N ALA A 2 -1.79 -17.46 -5.73
CA ALA A 2 -2.04 -18.11 -4.44
C ALA A 2 -3.05 -17.28 -3.63
N GLU A 3 -3.72 -17.90 -2.65
CA GLU A 3 -4.61 -17.17 -1.75
C GLU A 3 -3.87 -16.06 -1.00
N GLU A 4 -4.46 -14.87 -0.97
CA GLU A 4 -3.91 -13.71 -0.27
C GLU A 4 -4.82 -13.27 0.87
N ARG A 5 -4.24 -12.67 1.92
CA ARG A 5 -5.01 -12.14 3.05
C ARG A 5 -5.97 -11.05 2.55
N ILE A 6 -7.22 -11.09 2.98
CA ILE A 6 -8.26 -10.16 2.50
C ILE A 6 -7.84 -8.70 2.68
N GLN A 7 -7.26 -8.31 3.81
CA GLN A 7 -6.82 -6.93 4.01
C GLN A 7 -5.70 -6.48 3.07
N LYS A 8 -4.92 -7.40 2.48
CA LYS A 8 -3.96 -7.09 1.40
C LYS A 8 -4.72 -6.80 0.11
N LEU A 9 -5.70 -7.63 -0.23
CA LEU A 9 -6.54 -7.46 -1.42
C LEU A 9 -7.37 -6.18 -1.37
N LEU A 10 -7.96 -5.84 -0.21
CA LEU A 10 -8.69 -4.59 -0.02
C LEU A 10 -7.78 -3.37 -0.19
N ALA A 11 -6.55 -3.42 0.33
CA ALA A 11 -5.58 -2.34 0.19
C ALA A 11 -5.13 -2.17 -1.28
N GLN A 12 -4.93 -3.27 -2.00
CA GLN A 12 -4.64 -3.25 -3.45
C GLN A 12 -5.82 -2.71 -4.28
N ALA A 13 -7.06 -2.88 -3.80
CA ALA A 13 -8.25 -2.26 -4.38
C ALA A 13 -8.41 -0.78 -3.99
N GLY A 14 -7.39 -0.16 -3.38
CA GLY A 14 -7.38 1.27 -3.04
C GLY A 14 -8.24 1.65 -1.83
N LEU A 15 -8.72 0.70 -1.03
CA LEU A 15 -9.59 0.98 0.12
C LEU A 15 -8.84 1.47 1.38
N GLY A 16 -7.56 1.82 1.23
CA GLY A 16 -6.70 2.34 2.29
C GLY A 16 -5.57 1.38 2.66
N SER A 17 -4.91 1.66 3.79
CA SER A 17 -3.81 0.80 4.26
C SER A 17 -4.31 -0.60 4.65
N ARG A 18 -3.39 -1.58 4.70
CA ARG A 18 -3.72 -2.93 5.18
C ARG A 18 -4.34 -2.93 6.58
N ARG A 19 -3.90 -2.04 7.47
CA ARG A 19 -4.45 -1.90 8.84
C ARG A 19 -5.83 -1.26 8.81
N ALA A 20 -6.01 -0.19 8.05
CA ALA A 20 -7.34 0.41 7.87
C ALA A 20 -8.33 -0.61 7.30
N CYS A 21 -7.85 -1.50 6.42
CA CYS A 21 -8.66 -2.57 5.85
C CYS A 21 -9.10 -3.64 6.87
N GLU A 22 -8.41 -3.78 7.99
CA GLU A 22 -8.81 -4.69 9.07
C GLU A 22 -10.09 -4.22 9.77
N GLU A 23 -10.33 -2.91 9.83
CA GLU A 23 -11.56 -2.35 10.40
C GLU A 23 -12.82 -2.73 9.60
N PHE A 24 -12.72 -2.90 8.28
CA PHE A 24 -13.85 -3.41 7.49
C PHE A 24 -14.19 -4.86 7.86
N LEU A 25 -13.18 -5.67 8.17
CA LEU A 25 -13.36 -7.06 8.57
C LEU A 25 -13.99 -7.13 9.97
N ILE A 26 -13.46 -6.38 10.93
CA ILE A 26 -14.00 -6.28 12.31
C ILE A 26 -15.44 -5.77 12.28
N GLY A 27 -15.73 -4.79 11.42
CA GLY A 27 -17.06 -4.22 11.23
C GLY A 27 -18.06 -5.11 10.49
N HIS A 28 -17.70 -6.35 10.12
CA HIS A 28 -18.55 -7.26 9.35
C HIS A 28 -19.03 -6.68 8.01
N ARG A 29 -18.20 -5.82 7.39
CA ARG A 29 -18.53 -5.12 6.13
C ARG A 29 -18.05 -5.87 4.90
N VAL A 30 -17.26 -6.93 5.08
CA VAL A 30 -16.62 -7.68 3.99
C VAL A 30 -17.25 -9.05 3.84
N THR A 31 -17.56 -9.41 2.59
CA THR A 31 -18.01 -10.77 2.24
C THR A 31 -17.15 -11.36 1.13
N VAL A 32 -16.94 -12.66 1.20
CA VAL A 32 -16.29 -13.46 0.15
C VAL A 32 -17.28 -14.53 -0.29
N ASN A 33 -17.63 -14.54 -1.58
CA ASN A 33 -18.64 -15.45 -2.14
C ASN A 33 -19.97 -15.43 -1.36
N GLY A 34 -20.35 -14.25 -0.86
CA GLY A 34 -21.59 -14.03 -0.11
C GLY A 34 -21.54 -14.43 1.37
N LYS A 35 -20.40 -14.85 1.90
CA LYS A 35 -20.21 -15.16 3.32
C LYS A 35 -19.37 -14.10 4.02
N LEU A 36 -19.74 -13.73 5.24
CA LEU A 36 -18.92 -12.86 6.09
C LEU A 36 -17.58 -13.54 6.40
N VAL A 37 -16.53 -12.73 6.49
CA VAL A 37 -15.16 -13.18 6.78
C VAL A 37 -14.53 -12.38 7.91
N GLU A 38 -13.66 -13.03 8.66
CA GLU A 38 -12.99 -12.45 9.83
C GLU A 38 -11.53 -12.08 9.53
N LEU A 39 -10.88 -11.43 10.51
CA LEU A 39 -9.46 -11.10 10.45
C LEU A 39 -8.60 -12.33 10.14
N GLY A 40 -7.72 -12.19 9.15
CA GLY A 40 -6.82 -13.27 8.73
C GLY A 40 -7.38 -14.20 7.65
N ALA A 41 -8.65 -14.05 7.27
CA ALA A 41 -9.21 -14.71 6.11
C ALA A 41 -8.38 -14.43 4.84
N LYS A 42 -8.43 -15.37 3.90
CA LYS A 42 -7.78 -15.29 2.60
C LYS A 42 -8.77 -15.57 1.46
N ALA A 43 -8.44 -15.10 0.26
CA ALA A 43 -9.17 -15.41 -0.96
C ALA A 43 -8.23 -15.41 -2.18
N ASP A 44 -8.65 -16.08 -3.25
CA ASP A 44 -8.04 -15.95 -4.58
C ASP A 44 -8.80 -14.87 -5.37
N PRO A 45 -8.18 -13.71 -5.66
CA PRO A 45 -8.84 -12.61 -6.35
C PRO A 45 -9.30 -12.94 -7.79
N ASN A 46 -8.83 -14.05 -8.37
CA ASN A 46 -9.23 -14.49 -9.72
C ASN A 46 -10.45 -15.43 -9.70
N LYS A 47 -10.78 -16.00 -8.53
CA LYS A 47 -11.86 -17.00 -8.38
C LYS A 47 -12.97 -16.51 -7.47
N ASP A 48 -12.60 -15.83 -6.40
CA ASP A 48 -13.52 -15.42 -5.35
C ASP A 48 -14.10 -14.03 -5.62
N VAL A 49 -15.37 -13.86 -5.28
CA VAL A 49 -16.07 -12.57 -5.35
C VAL A 49 -15.97 -11.91 -3.98
N ILE A 50 -15.10 -10.91 -3.88
CA ILE A 50 -14.92 -10.10 -2.67
C ILE A 50 -15.80 -8.86 -2.78
N LYS A 51 -16.60 -8.59 -1.74
CA LYS A 51 -17.45 -7.41 -1.65
C LYS A 51 -17.23 -6.67 -0.33
N VAL A 52 -17.24 -5.35 -0.39
CA VAL A 52 -17.30 -4.47 0.77
C VAL A 52 -18.61 -3.69 0.72
N ASP A 53 -19.40 -3.72 1.79
CA ASP A 53 -20.75 -3.15 1.86
C ASP A 53 -21.65 -3.56 0.68
N GLY A 54 -21.54 -4.82 0.26
CA GLY A 54 -22.30 -5.39 -0.85
C GLY A 54 -21.80 -5.00 -2.25
N LYS A 55 -20.83 -4.08 -2.38
CA LYS A 55 -20.21 -3.72 -3.67
C LYS A 55 -19.00 -4.59 -3.93
N ARG A 56 -18.91 -5.16 -5.14
CA ARG A 56 -17.74 -5.92 -5.57
C ARG A 56 -16.55 -4.97 -5.68
N ILE A 57 -15.41 -5.38 -5.15
CA ILE A 57 -14.16 -4.65 -5.32
C ILE A 57 -13.44 -5.13 -6.58
N GLU A 58 -12.79 -4.20 -7.26
CA GLU A 58 -11.86 -4.49 -8.35
C GLU A 58 -10.45 -4.24 -7.84
N ILE A 59 -9.56 -5.19 -8.09
CA ILE A 59 -8.17 -5.09 -7.67
C ILE A 59 -7.39 -4.59 -8.87
N GLU A 60 -6.88 -3.36 -8.79
CA GLU A 60 -6.06 -2.79 -9.84
C GLU A 60 -4.78 -3.62 -10.01
N GLN A 61 -4.55 -4.11 -11.24
CA GLN A 61 -3.37 -4.91 -11.56
C GLN A 61 -2.21 -4.09 -12.14
N THR A 62 -2.44 -2.83 -12.49
CA THR A 62 -1.40 -1.98 -13.08
C THR A 62 -0.35 -1.64 -12.03
N ARG A 63 0.86 -2.17 -12.20
CA ARG A 63 2.00 -1.83 -11.35
C ARG A 63 2.55 -0.45 -11.73
N ILE A 64 2.81 0.37 -10.72
CA ILE A 64 3.34 1.72 -10.88
C ILE A 64 4.65 1.83 -10.10
N TYR A 65 5.68 2.38 -10.73
CA TYR A 65 7.00 2.59 -10.13
C TYR A 65 7.48 4.00 -10.45
N ILE A 66 7.84 4.75 -9.41
CA ILE A 66 8.17 6.16 -9.50
C ILE A 66 9.50 6.39 -8.82
N MET A 67 10.37 7.12 -9.49
CA MET A 67 11.61 7.65 -8.93
C MET A 67 11.41 9.12 -8.62
N LEU A 68 11.52 9.49 -7.35
CA LEU A 68 11.40 10.86 -6.87
C LEU A 68 12.74 11.29 -6.29
N ASN A 69 13.26 12.44 -6.75
CA ASN A 69 14.30 13.16 -6.00
C ASN A 69 13.59 14.02 -4.95
N LYS A 70 13.56 13.54 -3.71
CA LYS A 70 12.90 14.19 -2.58
C LYS A 70 13.74 15.40 -2.13
N PRO A 71 13.17 16.61 -2.06
CA PRO A 71 13.86 17.77 -1.47
C PRO A 71 13.77 17.75 0.08
N ALA A 72 14.60 18.56 0.72
CA ALA A 72 14.54 18.77 2.16
C ALA A 72 13.22 19.43 2.59
N GLY A 73 12.80 19.19 3.83
CA GLY A 73 11.56 19.70 4.41
C GLY A 73 10.29 18.92 4.05
N ILE A 74 10.40 17.87 3.23
CA ILE A 74 9.29 16.98 2.87
C ILE A 74 9.33 15.71 3.72
N VAL A 75 8.18 15.20 4.17
CA VAL A 75 8.11 13.99 4.99
C VAL A 75 7.89 12.74 4.13
N THR A 76 8.63 11.66 4.40
CA THR A 76 8.45 10.37 3.73
C THR A 76 7.37 9.53 4.42
N THR A 77 6.10 9.85 4.14
CA THR A 77 4.90 9.14 4.62
C THR A 77 3.77 9.20 3.59
N ASN A 78 2.76 8.34 3.72
CA ASN A 78 1.54 8.40 2.92
C ASN A 78 0.54 9.42 3.46
N GLU A 79 0.45 9.52 4.78
CA GLU A 79 -0.45 10.42 5.50
C GLU A 79 0.34 11.07 6.62
N ASP A 80 0.17 12.37 6.82
CA ASP A 80 0.82 13.14 7.86
C ASP A 80 -0.21 13.71 8.84
N GLU A 81 0.01 13.49 10.13
CA GLU A 81 -0.89 13.95 11.21
C GLU A 81 -0.67 15.43 11.58
N PHE A 82 0.40 16.06 11.06
CA PHE A 82 0.82 17.41 11.41
C PHE A 82 0.68 18.41 10.24
N ASN A 83 -0.07 18.03 9.19
CA ASN A 83 -0.31 18.84 8.00
C ASN A 83 0.99 19.31 7.29
N ARG A 84 2.04 18.48 7.34
CA ARG A 84 3.30 18.69 6.62
C ARG A 84 3.19 18.13 5.21
N LYS A 85 3.91 18.74 4.27
CA LYS A 85 4.01 18.20 2.90
C LYS A 85 4.73 16.87 2.91
N THR A 86 4.21 15.94 2.13
CA THR A 86 4.68 14.56 2.00
C THR A 86 5.25 14.30 0.60
N VAL A 87 5.97 13.19 0.45
CA VAL A 87 6.40 12.68 -0.86
C VAL A 87 5.23 12.36 -1.79
N ARG A 88 4.02 12.18 -1.25
CA ARG A 88 2.79 11.90 -2.01
C ARG A 88 2.26 13.15 -2.69
N ASP A 89 2.38 14.31 -2.03
CA ASP A 89 1.98 15.62 -2.58
C ASP A 89 2.82 16.05 -3.79
N LEU A 90 4.02 15.49 -3.94
CA LEU A 90 4.92 15.79 -5.07
C LEU A 90 4.64 14.96 -6.33
N VAL A 91 3.70 14.01 -6.27
CA VAL A 91 3.48 13.04 -7.34
C VAL A 91 2.00 13.02 -7.69
N PRO A 92 1.59 13.71 -8.77
CA PRO A 92 0.19 13.89 -9.15
C PRO A 92 -0.35 12.67 -9.91
N ILE A 93 -0.22 11.48 -9.32
CA ILE A 93 -0.77 10.23 -9.84
C ILE A 93 -1.83 9.75 -8.86
N ASP A 94 -3.06 9.66 -9.37
CA ASP A 94 -4.22 9.14 -8.65
C ASP A 94 -4.15 7.61 -8.60
N ALA A 95 -3.35 7.11 -7.67
CA ALA A 95 -3.21 5.70 -7.37
C ALA A 95 -2.76 5.50 -5.92
N HIS A 96 -3.08 4.34 -5.34
CA HIS A 96 -2.62 3.99 -3.99
C HIS A 96 -1.12 3.64 -3.98
N LEU A 97 -0.29 4.67 -3.86
CA LEU A 97 1.16 4.60 -3.89
C LEU A 97 1.74 4.79 -2.49
N PHE A 98 2.85 4.10 -2.21
CA PHE A 98 3.59 4.20 -0.95
C PHE A 98 5.10 4.27 -1.18
N PRO A 99 5.85 4.98 -0.31
CA PRO A 99 7.30 5.06 -0.43
C PRO A 99 7.96 3.71 -0.10
N VAL A 100 9.04 3.41 -0.83
CA VAL A 100 9.92 2.28 -0.58
C VAL A 100 11.00 2.73 0.40
N GLY A 101 10.78 2.46 1.68
CA GLY A 101 11.65 2.93 2.75
C GLY A 101 11.37 4.40 3.08
N ARG A 102 12.31 5.04 3.78
CA ARG A 102 12.16 6.43 4.24
C ARG A 102 13.48 7.17 4.18
N LEU A 103 13.41 8.43 3.79
CA LEU A 103 14.41 9.44 4.11
C LEU A 103 13.86 10.38 5.19
N ASP A 104 14.73 10.88 6.03
CA ASP A 104 14.38 11.88 7.04
C ASP A 104 13.90 13.18 6.37
N ALA A 105 13.20 14.01 7.14
CA ALA A 105 12.53 15.19 6.59
C ALA A 105 13.53 16.18 5.97
N ASP A 106 14.66 16.39 6.64
CA ASP A 106 15.79 17.24 6.26
C ASP A 106 16.74 16.59 5.25
N SER A 107 16.66 15.27 5.03
CA SER A 107 17.44 14.57 4.02
C SER A 107 16.88 14.78 2.61
N GLU A 108 17.77 14.81 1.63
CA GLU A 108 17.43 14.89 0.19
C GLU A 108 17.85 13.62 -0.54
N GLY A 109 17.27 13.38 -1.71
CA GLY A 109 17.74 12.34 -2.62
C GLY A 109 16.67 11.35 -3.04
N LEU A 110 17.13 10.17 -3.46
CA LEU A 110 16.29 9.16 -4.11
C LEU A 110 15.26 8.54 -3.13
N VAL A 111 13.99 8.66 -3.49
CA VAL A 111 12.89 7.89 -2.90
C VAL A 111 12.11 7.22 -4.03
N LEU A 112 11.88 5.91 -3.92
CA LEU A 112 10.98 5.20 -4.82
C LEU A 112 9.56 5.22 -4.25
N LEU A 113 8.54 5.35 -5.10
CA LEU A 113 7.14 5.14 -4.73
C LEU A 113 6.51 4.11 -5.65
N THR A 114 5.69 3.23 -5.07
CA THR A 114 5.05 2.15 -5.82
C THR A 114 3.75 1.69 -5.17
N ASN A 115 2.89 1.01 -5.92
CA ASN A 115 1.76 0.23 -5.41
C ASN A 115 2.13 -1.26 -5.24
N ASP A 116 3.39 -1.62 -5.47
CA ASP A 116 3.91 -2.97 -5.36
C ASP A 116 4.47 -3.28 -3.97
N GLY A 117 3.62 -3.85 -3.11
CA GLY A 117 4.01 -4.23 -1.76
C GLY A 117 5.08 -5.32 -1.70
N GLU A 118 5.21 -6.15 -2.74
CA GLU A 118 6.20 -7.23 -2.79
C GLU A 118 7.59 -6.66 -3.09
N LEU A 119 7.67 -5.76 -4.09
CA LEU A 119 8.90 -5.02 -4.36
C LEU A 119 9.31 -4.17 -3.16
N THR A 120 8.36 -3.47 -2.53
CA THR A 120 8.65 -2.67 -1.34
C THR A 120 9.25 -3.52 -0.22
N ASN A 121 8.68 -4.69 0.06
CA ASN A 121 9.25 -5.60 1.04
C ASN A 121 10.64 -6.13 0.61
N ALA A 122 10.83 -6.45 -0.66
CA ALA A 122 12.11 -6.91 -1.19
C ALA A 122 13.22 -5.87 -0.98
N LEU A 123 12.96 -4.60 -1.32
CA LEU A 123 13.95 -3.53 -1.24
C LEU A 123 14.19 -3.00 0.18
N THR A 124 13.20 -3.09 1.08
CA THR A 124 13.30 -2.51 2.43
C THR A 124 13.70 -3.51 3.50
N HIS A 125 13.39 -4.79 3.35
CA HIS A 125 13.61 -5.76 4.41
C HIS A 125 15.11 -6.10 4.54
N PRO A 126 15.74 -5.97 5.73
CA PRO A 126 17.19 -6.13 5.91
C PRO A 126 17.77 -7.46 5.40
N ARG A 127 17.01 -8.56 5.50
CA ARG A 127 17.38 -9.89 4.99
C ARG A 127 17.84 -9.95 3.52
N PHE A 128 17.47 -8.97 2.71
CA PHE A 128 17.82 -8.93 1.29
C PHE A 128 19.10 -8.13 1.03
N GLU A 129 19.63 -7.45 2.04
CA GLU A 129 20.97 -6.83 2.02
C GLU A 129 21.22 -5.90 0.83
N HIS A 130 20.17 -5.25 0.33
CA HIS A 130 20.30 -4.24 -0.72
C HIS A 130 21.03 -2.99 -0.19
N GLU A 131 22.14 -2.68 -0.85
CA GLU A 131 22.97 -1.51 -0.59
C GLU A 131 22.20 -0.20 -0.83
N LYS A 132 22.58 0.83 -0.07
CA LYS A 132 22.08 2.20 -0.16
C LYS A 132 23.27 3.12 -0.05
N GLU A 133 23.46 3.96 -1.06
CA GLU A 133 24.61 4.88 -1.13
C GLU A 133 24.14 6.31 -0.86
N TYR A 134 24.97 7.05 -0.13
CA TYR A 134 24.72 8.42 0.31
C TYR A 134 25.99 9.25 0.02
N LEU A 135 25.82 10.54 -0.32
CA LEU A 135 26.91 11.50 -0.56
C LEU A 135 27.24 12.31 0.69
#